data_AF-A0A2T2WWQ9-F1
#
_entry.id   AF-A0A2T2WWQ9-F1
#
_cell.length_a   1.000
_cell.length_b   1.000
_cell.length_c   1.000
_cell.angle_alpha   90.00
_cell.angle_beta   90.00
_cell.angle_gamma   90.00
#
_symmetry.space_group_name_H-M   'P 1'
#
loop_
_entity.id
_entity.type
_entity.pdbx_description
1 polymer ?
#
loop_
_entity_poly.entity_id
_entity_poly.type
_entity_poly.pdbx_seq_one_letter_code
_entity_poly.pdbx_strand_id
1 'polypeptide(L)'
;MDRPFTNQQGNREADFIDCVAWRKLGETVANHLTKGRLVATEGRLQIRSYEAQDGSKRKFVEVICDSIRFLDYPKGKDGVPVGGIPDDDPSAFGDAPDGFPF
;
A
#
# COMPACT_ATOMS: atom_id res chain seq x y z
N MET A 1 -11.33 2.14 0.68
CA MET A 1 -11.40 1.81 -0.77
C MET A 1 -11.85 3.06 -1.50
N ASP A 2 -11.09 3.50 -2.51
CA ASP A 2 -11.48 4.66 -3.31
C ASP A 2 -12.52 4.26 -4.36
N ARG A 3 -13.56 5.08 -4.53
CA ARG A 3 -14.58 4.84 -5.55
C ARG A 3 -14.05 5.25 -6.94
N PRO A 4 -14.31 4.46 -8.00
CA PRO A 4 -13.79 4.73 -9.33
C PRO A 4 -14.42 5.95 -10.01
N PHE A 5 -15.58 6.43 -9.53
CA PHE A 5 -16.27 7.61 -10.03
C PHE A 5 -16.17 8.78 -9.03
N THR A 6 -15.92 9.96 -9.56
CA THR A 6 -15.99 11.23 -8.83
C THR A 6 -17.46 11.63 -8.63
N ASN A 7 -17.80 12.14 -7.45
CA ASN A 7 -19.11 12.75 -7.20
C ASN A 7 -19.28 14.00 -8.10
N GLN A 8 -20.50 14.50 -8.25
CA GLN A 8 -20.88 15.68 -9.05
C GLN A 8 -20.05 16.95 -8.74
N GLN A 9 -19.39 16.98 -7.58
CA GLN A 9 -18.48 18.06 -7.14
C GLN A 9 -16.99 17.80 -7.45
N GLY A 10 -16.63 16.72 -8.14
CA GLY A 10 -15.24 16.39 -8.49
C GLY A 10 -14.41 15.75 -7.37
N ASN A 11 -15.03 15.40 -6.23
CA ASN A 11 -14.37 14.76 -5.10
C ASN A 11 -14.41 13.22 -5.22
N ARG A 12 -13.29 12.56 -4.92
CA ARG A 12 -13.21 11.10 -4.78
C ARG A 12 -13.67 10.69 -3.39
N GLU A 13 -14.68 9.84 -3.34
CA GLU A 13 -15.17 9.28 -2.07
C GLU A 13 -14.42 7.99 -1.73
N ALA A 14 -14.21 7.76 -0.43
CA ALA A 14 -13.59 6.56 0.09
C ALA A 14 -14.55 5.84 1.04
N ASP A 15 -14.65 4.52 0.87
CA ASP A 15 -15.38 3.64 1.76
C ASP A 15 -14.44 3.05 2.81
N PHE A 16 -14.87 3.08 4.07
CA PHE A 16 -14.18 2.48 5.20
C PHE A 16 -14.95 1.24 5.62
N ILE A 17 -14.28 0.09 5.58
CA ILE A 17 -14.88 -1.21 5.86
C ILE A 17 -14.10 -1.85 7.00
N ASP A 18 -14.82 -2.24 8.04
CA ASP A 18 -14.23 -2.91 9.20
C ASP A 18 -13.83 -4.34 8.82
N CYS A 19 -12.56 -4.66 9.02
CA CYS A 19 -11.97 -5.96 8.72
C CYS A 19 -11.48 -6.61 10.02
N VAL A 20 -11.88 -7.85 10.27
CA VAL A 20 -11.59 -8.56 11.50
C VAL A 20 -10.75 -9.79 11.20
N ALA A 21 -9.49 -9.78 11.65
CA ALA A 21 -8.55 -10.88 11.52
C ALA A 21 -8.25 -11.50 12.89
N TRP A 22 -8.24 -12.83 12.96
CA TRP A 22 -8.02 -13.58 14.20
C TRP A 22 -6.82 -14.52 14.11
N ARG A 23 -6.38 -15.06 15.25
CA ARG A 23 -5.30 -16.05 15.36
C ARG A 23 -4.01 -15.55 14.68
N LYS A 24 -3.31 -16.43 13.97
CA LYS A 24 -2.06 -16.14 13.25
C LYS A 24 -2.18 -14.99 12.25
N LEU A 25 -3.33 -14.82 11.60
CA LEU A 25 -3.55 -13.68 10.69
C LEU A 25 -3.55 -12.36 11.46
N GLY A 26 -4.22 -12.31 12.62
CA GLY A 26 -4.21 -11.15 13.51
C GLY A 26 -2.80 -10.76 13.95
N GLU A 27 -1.99 -11.74 14.34
CA GLU A 27 -0.57 -11.52 14.70
C GLU A 27 0.25 -10.99 13.50
N THR A 28 0.04 -11.56 12.32
CA THR A 28 0.75 -11.15 11.09
C THR A 28 0.40 -9.70 10.74
N VAL A 29 -0.88 -9.33 10.82
CA VAL A 29 -1.33 -7.96 10.56
C VAL A 29 -0.77 -7.00 11.61
N ALA A 30 -0.80 -7.36 12.89
CA ALA A 30 -0.27 -6.51 13.95
C ALA A 30 1.24 -6.23 13.79
N ASN A 31 2.01 -7.22 13.31
CA ASN A 31 3.46 -7.10 13.15
C ASN A 31 3.89 -6.40 11.84
N HIS A 32 3.10 -6.52 10.77
CA HIS A 32 3.52 -6.09 9.42
C HIS A 32 2.68 -4.96 8.82
N LEU A 33 1.47 -4.72 9.32
CA LEU A 33 0.59 -3.67 8.81
C LEU A 33 0.91 -2.34 9.50
N THR A 34 1.10 -1.29 8.70
CA THR A 34 1.22 0.09 9.18
C THR A 34 0.14 0.95 8.54
N LYS A 35 -0.17 2.11 9.13
CA LYS A 35 -1.14 3.05 8.56
C LYS A 35 -0.74 3.43 7.12
N GLY A 36 -1.71 3.42 6.22
CA GLY A 36 -1.51 3.79 4.81
C GLY A 36 -0.94 2.67 3.94
N ARG A 37 -0.75 1.46 4.48
CA ARG A 37 -0.27 0.31 3.71
C ARG A 37 -1.39 -0.32 2.89
N LEU A 38 -1.12 -0.64 1.63
CA LEU A 38 -2.04 -1.30 0.73
C LEU A 38 -2.11 -2.80 1.01
N VAL A 39 -3.32 -3.29 1.23
CA VAL A 39 -3.62 -4.70 1.46
C VAL A 39 -4.85 -5.15 0.67
N ALA A 40 -4.78 -6.38 0.17
CA ALA A 40 -5.94 -7.13 -0.30
C ALA A 40 -6.38 -8.08 0.81
N THR A 41 -7.66 -8.03 1.14
CA THR A 41 -8.28 -8.90 2.15
C THR A 41 -9.33 -9.75 1.47
N GLU A 42 -9.27 -11.06 1.72
CA GLU A 42 -10.26 -12.03 1.29
C GLU A 42 -10.91 -12.68 2.52
N GLY A 43 -12.21 -12.94 2.44
CA GLY A 43 -12.94 -13.60 3.50
C GLY A 43 -14.44 -13.47 3.31
N ARG A 44 -15.18 -13.48 4.41
CA ARG A 44 -16.65 -13.46 4.41
C ARG A 44 -17.21 -12.16 4.98
N LEU A 45 -18.23 -11.63 4.33
CA LEU A 45 -19.03 -10.52 4.87
C LEU A 45 -19.97 -11.06 5.96
N GLN A 46 -19.94 -10.43 7.13
CA GLN A 46 -20.80 -10.77 8.25
C GLN A 46 -21.56 -9.52 8.71
N ILE A 47 -22.88 -9.64 8.78
CA ILE A 47 -23.75 -8.60 9.33
C ILE A 47 -24.20 -9.06 10.71
N ARG A 48 -23.92 -8.28 11.75
CA ARG A 48 -24.36 -8.56 13.11
C ARG A 48 -25.28 -7.46 13.59
N SER A 49 -26.25 -7.83 14.42
CA SER A 49 -27.13 -6.89 15.12
C SER A 49 -26.84 -6.99 16.60
N TYR A 50 -26.67 -5.86 17.27
CA TYR A 50 -26.60 -5.80 18.73
C TYR A 50 -27.49 -4.69 19.25
N GLU A 51 -27.93 -4.86 20.50
CA GLU A 51 -28.68 -3.85 21.23
C GLU A 51 -27.69 -3.01 22.03
N ALA A 52 -27.68 -1.72 21.75
CA ALA A 52 -26.93 -0.77 22.57
C ALA A 52 -27.66 -0.55 23.91
N GLN A 53 -26.94 -0.02 24.91
CA GLN A 53 -27.49 0.20 26.25
C GLN A 53 -28.71 1.15 26.28
N ASP A 54 -28.88 1.94 25.21
CA ASP A 54 -30.03 2.83 24.98
C ASP A 54 -31.26 2.09 24.40
N GLY A 55 -31.18 0.77 24.18
CA GLY A 55 -32.22 -0.04 23.56
C GLY A 55 -32.27 0.04 22.03
N SER A 56 -31.35 0.78 21.40
CA SER A 56 -31.29 0.89 19.94
C SER A 56 -30.64 -0.35 19.32
N LYS A 57 -31.29 -0.92 18.28
CA LYS A 57 -30.74 -2.00 17.47
C LYS A 57 -29.82 -1.43 16.41
N ARG A 58 -28.52 -1.74 16.51
CA ARG A 58 -27.50 -1.29 15.55
C ARG A 58 -27.00 -2.47 14.73
N LYS A 59 -26.88 -2.25 13.42
CA LYS A 59 -26.34 -3.22 12.47
C LYS A 59 -24.88 -2.88 12.18
N PHE A 60 -24.00 -3.86 12.32
CA PHE A 60 -22.58 -3.76 11.99
C PHE A 60 -22.29 -4.67 10.82
N VAL A 61 -21.54 -4.14 9.87
CA VAL A 61 -21.14 -4.85 8.65
C VAL A 61 -19.62 -4.97 8.69
N GLU A 62 -19.13 -6.19 8.82
CA GLU A 62 -17.71 -6.46 8.99
C GLU A 62 -17.27 -7.56 8.02
N VAL A 63 -16.02 -7.53 7.60
CA VAL A 63 -15.40 -8.60 6.81
C VAL A 63 -14.54 -9.45 7.76
N ILE A 64 -14.91 -10.72 7.95
CA ILE A 64 -14.05 -11.67 8.66
C ILE A 64 -13.00 -12.18 7.69
N CYS A 65 -11.73 -11.85 7.95
CA CYS A 65 -10.63 -12.13 7.04
C CYS A 65 -10.16 -13.59 7.15
N ASP A 66 -10.16 -14.29 6.02
CA ASP A 66 -9.60 -15.64 5.88
C ASP A 66 -8.19 -15.61 5.28
N SER A 67 -7.88 -14.60 4.45
CA SER A 67 -6.51 -14.35 3.97
C SER A 67 -6.25 -12.86 3.75
N ILE A 68 -5.00 -12.44 3.97
CA ILE A 68 -4.57 -11.06 3.75
C ILE A 68 -3.27 -11.10 2.94
N ARG A 69 -3.22 -10.29 1.88
CA ARG A 69 -2.05 -10.11 1.03
C ARG A 69 -1.62 -8.66 1.09
N PHE A 70 -0.35 -8.43 1.36
CA PHE A 70 0.24 -7.10 1.27
C PHE A 70 0.50 -6.79 -0.21
N LEU A 71 0.00 -5.65 -0.68
CA LEU A 71 0.14 -5.21 -2.07
C LEU A 71 1.25 -4.16 -2.23
N ASP A 72 1.82 -3.69 -1.12
CA ASP A 72 2.90 -2.71 -1.14
C ASP A 72 4.27 -3.34 -1.35
N TYR A 73 5.08 -2.68 -2.17
CA TYR A 73 6.53 -2.80 -2.12
C TYR A 73 7.04 -2.19 -0.81
N PRO A 74 8.12 -2.74 -0.21
CA PRO A 74 8.72 -2.14 0.97
C PRO A 74 9.08 -0.70 0.64
N LYS A 75 8.33 0.25 1.21
CA LYS A 75 8.64 1.67 1.10
C LYS A 75 9.99 1.85 1.79
N GLY A 76 11.04 1.98 0.98
CA GLY A 76 12.38 2.28 1.46
C GLY A 76 12.28 3.47 2.39
N LYS A 77 12.75 3.26 3.62
CA LYS A 77 12.90 4.28 4.65
C LYS A 77 13.60 5.48 4.00
N ASP A 78 13.00 6.67 4.15
CA ASP A 78 13.39 7.88 3.43
C ASP A 78 14.91 8.12 3.42
N GLY A 79 15.45 8.47 2.24
CA GLY A 79 16.74 9.16 2.11
C GLY A 79 17.89 8.35 1.52
N VAL A 80 17.87 8.11 0.21
CA VAL A 80 19.12 8.07 -0.58
C VAL A 80 18.91 8.98 -1.78
N PRO A 81 19.63 10.12 -1.91
CA PRO A 81 19.65 10.85 -3.16
C PRO A 81 20.19 9.89 -4.21
N VAL A 82 19.41 9.64 -5.27
CA VAL A 82 19.91 9.00 -6.49
C VAL A 82 21.17 9.75 -6.88
N GLY A 83 22.30 9.06 -6.72
CA GLY A 83 23.62 9.58 -7.04
C GLY A 83 23.61 10.10 -8.47
N GLY A 84 24.20 11.28 -8.64
CA GLY A 84 24.33 11.94 -9.93
C GLY A 84 24.82 10.95 -10.98
N ILE A 85 24.16 11.01 -12.13
CA ILE A 85 24.80 10.64 -13.39
C ILE A 85 26.10 11.44 -13.41
N PRO A 86 27.29 10.82 -13.50
CA PRO A 86 28.49 11.58 -13.78
C PRO A 86 28.22 12.32 -15.08
N ASP A 87 28.26 13.66 -15.05
CA ASP A 87 28.28 14.47 -16.25
C ASP A 87 29.41 13.92 -17.12
N ASP A 88 29.05 13.29 -18.23
CA ASP A 88 29.95 12.80 -19.26
C ASP A 88 30.71 14.03 -19.78
N ASP A 89 31.93 14.22 -19.29
CA ASP A 89 32.80 15.33 -19.63
C ASP A 89 33.28 15.17 -21.08
N PRO A 90 32.83 16.02 -22.03
CA PRO A 90 33.11 15.84 -23.46
C PRO A 90 34.57 16.16 -23.83
N SER A 91 35.45 16.40 -22.85
CA SER A 91 36.88 16.66 -23.04
C SER A 91 37.76 15.41 -22.95
N ALA A 92 37.21 14.23 -22.69
CA ALA A 92 37.98 12.98 -22.67
C ALA A 92 38.27 12.40 -24.07
N PHE A 93 37.73 12.98 -25.14
CA PHE A 93 38.18 12.71 -26.52
C PHE A 93 39.41 13.55 -26.86
N GLY A 94 40.49 13.31 -26.14
CA GLY A 94 41.79 13.92 -26.37
C GLY A 94 42.88 12.86 -26.34
N ASP A 95 43.51 12.67 -27.49
CA ASP A 95 44.76 11.94 -27.73
C ASP A 95 44.66 10.41 -27.91
N ALA A 96 44.31 10.00 -29.13
CA ALA A 96 44.65 8.69 -29.64
C ALA A 96 45.99 8.76 -30.39
N PRO A 97 47.09 8.20 -29.86
CA PRO A 97 48.23 7.85 -30.69
C PRO A 97 47.89 6.56 -31.45
N ASP A 98 47.41 6.69 -32.68
CA ASP A 98 47.24 5.58 -33.62
C ASP A 98 48.61 5.02 -34.01
N GLY A 99 49.01 3.95 -33.32
CA GLY A 99 50.23 3.20 -33.60
C GLY A 99 50.17 1.80 -33.01
N PHE A 100 49.22 0.97 -33.47
CA PHE A 100 49.22 -0.47 -33.20
C PHE A 100 50.14 -1.17 -34.21
N PRO A 101 51.27 -1.80 -33.79
CA PRO A 101 52.07 -2.64 -34.65
C PRO A 101 51.62 -4.11 -34.53
N PHE A 102 51.89 -4.87 -35.59
CA PHE A 102 52.01 -6.33 -35.57
C PHE A 102 53.02 -6.79 -34.50
#